data_AF-A0A8T5U3W1-F1
#
_entry.id   AF-A0A8T5U3W1-F1
#
_cell.length_a   1.000
_cell.length_b   1.000
_cell.length_c   1.000
_cell.angle_alpha   90.00
_cell.angle_beta   90.00
_cell.angle_gamma   90.00
#
_symmetry.space_group_name_H-M   'P 1'
#
loop_
_entity.id
_entity.type
_entity.pdbx_description
1 polymer ?
#
loop_
_entity_poly.entity_id
_entity_poly.type
_entity_poly.pdbx_seq_one_letter_code
_entity_poly.pdbx_strand_id
1 'polypeptide(L)'
;MRVLIFSGSREIVHVMVPPIGEAYLAAYLLEQGHDVKLLDLTLSNDAKRDIAKAVNSFNPQVIGVSIRNVDSTTYPGNLFFYLPVKNLILYIKELVDPK
;
A
#
# COMPACT_ATOMS: atom_id res chain seq x y z
N MET A 1 3.04 8.60 -16.61
CA MET A 1 2.64 9.30 -15.35
C MET A 1 3.48 8.78 -14.20
N ARG A 2 3.56 9.51 -13.07
CA ARG A 2 4.16 9.00 -11.83
C ARG A 2 3.11 8.24 -11.00
N VAL A 3 3.28 6.93 -10.83
CA VAL A 3 2.37 6.03 -10.12
C VAL A 3 3.05 5.48 -8.87
N LEU A 4 2.49 5.76 -7.69
CA LEU A 4 2.97 5.20 -6.43
C LEU A 4 2.01 4.10 -5.96
N ILE A 5 2.52 2.90 -5.76
CA ILE A 5 1.74 1.74 -5.32
C ILE A 5 2.18 1.36 -3.90
N PHE A 6 1.22 1.20 -2.99
CA PHE A 6 1.46 0.70 -1.63
C PHE A 6 0.92 -0.73 -1.50
N SER A 7 1.75 -1.64 -0.97
CA SER A 7 1.29 -2.95 -0.46
C SER A 7 0.84 -2.77 1.00
N GLY A 8 -0.45 -3.03 1.26
CA GLY A 8 -1.09 -2.80 2.56
C GLY A 8 -1.09 -4.00 3.50
N SER A 9 -0.35 -5.07 3.20
CA SER A 9 -0.44 -6.37 3.90
C SER A 9 0.27 -6.36 5.26
N ARG A 10 -0.20 -5.56 6.24
CA ARG A 10 0.35 -5.54 7.61
C ARG A 10 -0.36 -6.55 8.51
N GLU A 11 -0.46 -7.79 8.05
CA GLU A 11 -1.00 -8.89 8.83
C GLU A 11 0.05 -9.33 9.84
N ILE A 12 -0.08 -8.87 11.08
CA ILE A 12 0.82 -9.27 12.19
C ILE A 12 0.69 -10.78 12.52
N VAL A 13 -0.30 -11.45 11.92
CA VAL A 13 -0.72 -12.82 12.26
C VAL A 13 -0.04 -13.88 11.39
N HIS A 14 0.47 -13.53 10.20
CA HIS A 14 1.00 -14.51 9.25
C HIS A 14 2.29 -14.08 8.55
N VAL A 15 3.00 -15.09 8.04
CA VAL A 15 4.26 -15.00 7.28
C VAL A 15 4.22 -13.84 6.30
N MET A 16 5.29 -13.07 6.24
CA MET A 16 5.46 -12.00 5.24
C MET A 16 5.38 -12.58 3.82
N VAL A 17 4.36 -12.18 3.07
CA VAL A 17 4.14 -12.63 1.68
C VAL A 17 4.55 -11.52 0.71
N PRO A 18 5.35 -11.81 -0.31
CA PRO A 18 5.68 -10.84 -1.35
C PRO A 18 4.43 -10.27 -2.06
N PRO A 19 4.42 -8.97 -2.39
CA PRO A 19 3.30 -8.31 -3.07
C PRO A 19 3.30 -8.59 -4.58
N ILE A 20 2.98 -9.83 -4.97
CA ILE A 20 3.07 -10.29 -6.36
C ILE A 20 2.10 -9.54 -7.28
N GLY A 21 0.88 -9.26 -6.83
CA GLY A 21 -0.12 -8.56 -7.63
C GLY A 21 0.30 -7.13 -7.96
N GLU A 22 0.87 -6.44 -6.98
CA GLU A 22 1.41 -5.11 -7.11
C GLU A 22 2.66 -5.09 -8.00
N ALA A 23 3.53 -6.10 -7.88
CA ALA A 23 4.71 -6.25 -8.75
C ALA A 23 4.30 -6.46 -10.22
N TYR A 24 3.24 -7.24 -10.48
CA TYR A 24 2.72 -7.46 -11.82
C TYR A 24 2.17 -6.16 -12.43
N LEU A 25 1.38 -5.40 -11.66
CA LEU A 25 0.88 -4.09 -12.08
C LEU A 25 2.01 -3.09 -12.32
N ALA A 26 3.02 -3.08 -11.44
CA ALA A 26 4.17 -2.20 -11.57
C ALA A 26 4.97 -2.51 -12.84
N ALA A 27 5.23 -3.78 -13.12
CA ALA A 27 5.92 -4.21 -14.33
C ALA A 27 5.17 -3.76 -15.60
N TYR A 28 3.87 -4.00 -15.67
CA TYR A 28 3.06 -3.58 -16.82
C TYR A 28 3.07 -2.04 -16.99
N LEU A 29 2.90 -1.27 -15.91
CA LEU A 29 2.92 0.19 -15.97
C LEU A 29 4.29 0.74 -16.41
N LEU A 30 5.39 0.12 -15.98
CA LEU A 30 6.73 0.45 -16.45
C LEU A 30 6.86 0.19 -17.97
N GLU A 31 6.37 -0.94 -18.47
CA GLU A 31 6.37 -1.25 -19.92
C GLU A 31 5.56 -0.25 -20.73
N GLN A 32 4.47 0.30 -20.16
CA GLN A 32 3.67 1.36 -20.77
C GLN A 32 4.30 2.77 -20.66
N GLY A 33 5.53 2.89 -20.15
CA GLY A 33 6.27 4.15 -20.06
C GLY A 33 5.86 5.05 -18.89
N HIS A 34 5.22 4.50 -17.86
CA HIS A 34 4.98 5.22 -16.60
C HIS A 34 6.22 5.14 -15.71
N ASP A 35 6.41 6.17 -14.87
CA ASP A 35 7.36 6.13 -13.76
C ASP A 35 6.62 5.52 -12.57
N VAL A 36 7.11 4.39 -12.06
CA VAL A 36 6.37 3.59 -11.06
C VAL A 36 7.24 3.32 -9.86
N LYS A 37 6.69 3.56 -8.67
CA LYS A 37 7.32 3.20 -7.41
C LYS A 37 6.40 2.29 -6.62
N LEU A 38 6.91 1.12 -6.24
CA LEU A 38 6.25 0.20 -5.33
C LEU A 38 6.85 0.34 -3.93
N LEU A 39 6.02 0.65 -2.93
CA LEU A 39 6.41 0.67 -1.53
C LEU A 39 5.70 -0.47 -0.80
N ASP A 40 6.48 -1.44 -0.33
CA ASP A 40 5.97 -2.51 0.50
C ASP A 40 5.98 -2.11 1.98
N LEU A 41 4.79 -1.93 2.56
CA LEU A 41 4.64 -1.52 3.96
C LEU A 41 4.69 -2.70 4.94
N THR A 42 4.75 -3.94 4.44
CA THR A 42 4.97 -5.13 5.28
C THR A 42 6.30 -5.04 6.03
N LEU A 43 7.33 -4.49 5.36
CA LEU A 43 8.69 -4.30 5.86
C LEU A 43 8.88 -2.97 6.62
N SER A 44 7.88 -2.11 6.66
CA SER A 44 7.99 -0.78 7.25
C SER A 44 7.83 -0.82 8.77
N ASN A 45 8.80 -0.25 9.49
CA ASN A 45 8.71 -0.03 10.93
C ASN A 45 7.78 1.15 11.26
N ASP A 46 7.79 2.19 10.43
CA ASP A 46 6.95 3.39 10.57
C ASP A 46 6.29 3.73 9.23
N ALA A 47 5.11 3.11 9.03
CA ALA A 47 4.37 3.25 7.79
C ALA A 47 4.01 4.71 7.49
N LYS A 48 3.68 5.53 8.51
CA LYS A 48 3.30 6.93 8.28
C LYS A 48 4.47 7.74 7.75
N ARG A 49 5.64 7.60 8.38
CA ARG A 49 6.86 8.27 7.93
C ARG A 49 7.27 7.83 6.53
N ASP A 50 7.23 6.54 6.25
CA ASP A 50 7.63 6.00 4.95
C ASP A 50 6.67 6.43 3.83
N ILE A 51 5.37 6.47 4.10
CA ILE A 51 4.35 7.02 3.19
C ILE A 51 4.62 8.50 2.92
N ALA A 52 4.76 9.33 3.96
CA ALA A 52 4.99 10.76 3.79
C ALA A 52 6.26 11.03 2.98
N LYS A 53 7.35 10.30 3.27
CA LYS A 53 8.59 10.39 2.49
C LYS A 53 8.37 9.98 1.04
N ALA A 54 7.68 8.87 0.78
CA ALA A 54 7.43 8.39 -0.56
C ALA A 54 6.56 9.36 -1.37
N VAL A 55 5.46 9.83 -0.80
CA VAL A 55 4.56 10.82 -1.42
C VAL A 55 5.31 12.11 -1.74
N ASN A 56 6.02 12.70 -0.77
CA ASN A 56 6.70 13.97 -0.97
C ASN A 56 7.88 13.88 -1.95
N SER A 57 8.67 12.80 -1.90
CA SER A 57 9.84 12.65 -2.78
C SER A 57 9.48 12.24 -4.21
N PHE A 58 8.44 11.43 -4.37
CA PHE A 58 8.04 10.90 -5.67
C PHE A 58 7.00 11.80 -6.37
N ASN A 59 6.25 12.60 -5.60
CA ASN A 59 5.20 13.48 -6.10
C ASN A 59 4.23 12.76 -7.08
N PRO A 60 3.57 11.67 -6.64
CA PRO A 60 2.76 10.83 -7.53
C PRO A 60 1.56 11.59 -8.09
N GLN A 61 1.19 11.23 -9.32
CA GLN A 61 -0.07 11.67 -9.94
C GLN A 61 -1.21 10.69 -9.66
N VAL A 62 -0.88 9.43 -9.40
CA VAL A 62 -1.82 8.36 -9.04
C VAL A 62 -1.23 7.58 -7.89
N ILE A 63 -2.05 7.29 -6.88
CA ILE A 63 -1.71 6.41 -5.76
C ILE A 63 -2.60 5.17 -5.82
N GLY A 64 -1.97 4.00 -5.92
CA GLY A 64 -2.62 2.70 -5.75
C GLY A 64 -2.38 2.16 -4.34
N VAL A 65 -3.42 1.61 -3.70
CA VAL A 65 -3.30 0.91 -2.42
C VAL A 65 -3.92 -0.46 -2.58
N SER A 66 -3.11 -1.50 -2.38
CA SER A 66 -3.55 -2.88 -2.46
C SER A 66 -4.00 -3.39 -1.10
N ILE A 67 -5.13 -4.11 -1.10
CA ILE A 67 -5.66 -4.85 0.06
C ILE A 67 -5.67 -6.32 -0.34
N ARG A 68 -4.69 -7.09 0.13
CA ARG A 68 -4.57 -8.52 -0.19
C ARG A 68 -5.64 -9.35 0.50
N ASN A 69 -5.79 -9.14 1.81
CA ASN A 69 -6.77 -9.84 2.64
C ASN A 69 -7.72 -8.83 3.28
N VAL A 70 -9.03 -9.10 3.21
CA VAL A 70 -10.06 -8.29 3.86
C VAL A 70 -10.19 -8.67 5.34
N ASP A 71 -10.07 -9.97 5.64
CA ASP A 71 -10.07 -10.54 6.98
C ASP A 71 -9.21 -11.81 7.04
N SER A 72 -9.18 -12.48 8.20
CA SER A 72 -8.38 -13.69 8.43
C SER A 72 -9.03 -14.96 7.89
N THR A 73 -10.29 -14.91 7.44
CA THR A 73 -11.06 -16.07 6.95
C THR A 73 -11.17 -17.22 7.98
N THR A 74 -11.04 -16.93 9.28
CA THR A 74 -11.06 -17.93 10.36
C THR A 74 -12.37 -17.90 11.15
N TYR A 75 -12.85 -19.08 11.55
CA TYR A 75 -13.96 -19.23 12.49
C TYR A 75 -13.71 -20.36 13.50
N PRO A 76 -13.86 -20.12 14.83
CA PRO A 76 -14.14 -18.82 15.45
C PRO A 76 -12.92 -17.87 15.43
N GLY A 77 -13.14 -16.58 15.70
CA GLY A 77 -12.05 -15.60 15.87
C GLY A 77 -11.60 -14.87 14.59
N ASN A 78 -12.54 -14.43 13.74
CA ASN A 78 -12.22 -13.64 12.54
C ASN A 78 -11.59 -12.28 12.91
N LEU A 79 -10.54 -11.88 12.19
CA LEU A 79 -9.86 -10.59 12.32
C LEU A 79 -10.00 -9.79 11.03
N PHE A 80 -10.48 -8.55 11.10
CA PHE A 80 -10.63 -7.69 9.92
C PHE A 80 -9.36 -6.87 9.62
N PHE A 81 -8.73 -7.15 8.48
CA PHE A 81 -7.48 -6.49 8.05
C PHE A 81 -7.72 -5.22 7.22
N TYR A 82 -8.92 -5.02 6.67
CA TYR A 82 -9.23 -3.80 5.91
C TYR A 82 -9.23 -2.53 6.78
N LEU A 83 -9.48 -2.64 8.08
CA LEU A 83 -9.56 -1.49 9.00
C LEU A 83 -8.22 -0.73 9.12
N PRO A 84 -7.08 -1.39 9.38
CA PRO A 84 -5.76 -0.76 9.28
C PRO A 84 -5.50 -0.07 7.93
N VAL A 85 -5.88 -0.70 6.81
CA VAL A 85 -5.66 -0.11 5.48
C VAL A 85 -6.55 1.11 5.26
N LYS A 86 -7.79 1.11 5.75
CA LYS A 86 -8.66 2.30 5.75
C LYS A 86 -7.99 3.50 6.44
N ASN A 87 -7.41 3.29 7.62
CA ASN A 87 -6.72 4.35 8.36
C ASN A 87 -5.50 4.89 7.59
N LEU A 88 -4.81 4.00 6.88
CA LEU A 88 -3.70 4.35 6.01
C LEU A 88 -4.14 5.20 4.81
N ILE A 89 -5.25 4.84 4.16
CA ILE A 89 -5.83 5.61 3.06
C ILE A 89 -6.26 7.01 3.54
N LEU A 90 -6.88 7.11 4.72
CA LEU A 90 -7.26 8.40 5.30
C LEU A 90 -6.03 9.29 5.53
N TYR A 91 -4.95 8.73 6.10
CA TYR A 91 -3.69 9.45 6.27
C TYR A 91 -3.06 9.90 4.94
N ILE A 92 -3.07 9.04 3.92
CA ILE A 92 -2.60 9.41 2.57
C ILE A 92 -3.41 10.59 2.03
N LYS A 93 -4.74 10.56 2.17
CA LYS A 93 -5.62 11.65 1.72
C LYS A 93 -5.30 12.97 2.42
N GLU A 94 -5.11 12.96 3.73
CA GLU A 94 -4.71 14.15 4.50
C GLU A 94 -3.37 14.74 4.01
N LEU A 95 -2.44 13.89 3.57
CA LEU A 95 -1.14 14.33 3.06
C LEU A 95 -1.19 14.96 1.66
N VAL A 96 -2.00 14.40 0.75
CA VAL A 96 -2.03 14.82 -0.67
C VAL A 96 -3.05 15.90 -0.97
N ASP A 97 -4.07 16.03 -0.11
CA ASP A 97 -5.14 17.02 -0.24
C ASP A 97 -5.48 17.60 1.16
N PRO A 98 -4.58 18.42 1.73
CA PRO A 98 -4.83 19.07 3.01
C PRO A 98 -5.96 20.10 2.82
N LYS A 99 -7.07 19.88 3.54
CA LYS A 99 -8.18 20.84 3.61
C LYS A 99 -7.77 22.19 4.17
#